data_AF-A0A1E3AIS6-F1
#
_entry.id   AF-A0A1E3AIS6-F1
#
_cell.length_a   1.000
_cell.length_b   1.000
_cell.length_c   1.000
_cell.angle_alpha   90.00
_cell.angle_beta   90.00
_cell.angle_gamma   90.00
#
_symmetry.space_group_name_H-M   'P 1'
#
loop_
_entity.id
_entity.type
_entity.pdbx_description
1 polymer ?
#
loop_
_entity_poly.entity_id
_entity_poly.type
_entity_poly.pdbx_seq_one_letter_code
_entity_poly.pdbx_strand_id
1 'polypeptide(L)' 'MDIAEHSTRKNHSDSTNVKEYDAKKVVELLQLMGNMMARSTLTNIEAGKSNIKASGLKALQVLFGVEYHEFFKD' A
#
# COMPACT_ATOMS: atom_id res chain seq x y z
N MET A 1 -43.28 -4.54 -23.65
CA MET A 1 -42.92 -5.21 -24.91
C MET A 1 -41.66 -4.52 -25.39
N ASP A 2 -40.53 -5.22 -25.25
CA ASP A 2 -39.22 -5.11 -25.93
C ASP A 2 -38.45 -3.78 -26.00
N ILE A 3 -37.11 -3.69 -26.04
CA ILE A 3 -35.89 -4.48 -25.72
C ILE A 3 -34.71 -3.50 -25.99
N ALA A 4 -33.56 -3.71 -25.34
CA ALA A 4 -32.20 -3.28 -25.72
C ALA A 4 -31.81 -1.79 -25.60
N GLU A 5 -30.96 -1.47 -24.64
CA GLU A 5 -29.50 -1.25 -24.82
C GLU A 5 -29.18 0.02 -25.60
N HIS A 6 -28.47 0.95 -24.95
CA HIS A 6 -27.13 1.33 -25.40
C HIS A 6 -26.35 1.86 -24.19
N SER A 7 -25.42 1.01 -23.76
CA SER A 7 -24.38 1.30 -22.79
C SER A 7 -23.52 2.47 -23.30
N THR A 8 -23.58 3.62 -22.63
CA THR A 8 -22.62 4.70 -22.86
C THR A 8 -21.37 4.44 -22.04
N ARG A 9 -20.27 4.28 -22.79
CA ARG A 9 -18.95 3.83 -22.35
C ARG A 9 -18.27 4.83 -21.40
N LYS A 10 -17.62 4.24 -20.38
CA LYS A 10 -16.32 4.56 -19.77
C LYS A 10 -15.83 6.01 -19.86
N ASN A 11 -15.68 6.62 -18.69
CA ASN A 11 -14.48 7.38 -18.32
C ASN A 11 -14.09 6.95 -16.89
N HIS A 12 -13.55 5.74 -16.78
CA HIS A 12 -12.86 5.30 -15.58
C HIS A 12 -11.40 5.74 -15.71
N SER A 13 -11.17 7.04 -15.49
CA SER A 13 -9.84 7.51 -15.12
C SER A 13 -9.65 7.14 -13.65
N ASP A 14 -9.32 5.88 -13.38
CA ASP A 14 -8.75 5.47 -12.11
C ASP A 14 -7.35 6.09 -12.05
N SER A 15 -7.32 7.36 -11.68
CA SER A 15 -6.15 7.98 -11.10
C SER A 15 -5.89 7.19 -9.83
N THR A 16 -4.99 6.20 -9.89
CA THR A 16 -4.49 5.49 -8.71
C THR A 16 -4.09 6.51 -7.68
N ASN A 17 -4.94 6.71 -6.69
CA ASN A 17 -4.79 7.71 -5.66
C ASN A 17 -3.68 7.18 -4.73
N VAL A 18 -2.43 7.48 -5.06
CA VAL A 18 -1.26 7.05 -4.29
C VAL A 18 -1.42 7.63 -2.90
N LYS A 19 -1.69 6.76 -1.92
CA LYS A 19 -1.83 7.17 -0.53
C LYS A 19 -0.45 7.51 0.01
N GLU A 20 -0.14 8.80 0.08
CA GLU A 20 1.09 9.28 0.70
C GLU A 20 0.89 9.35 2.22
N TYR A 21 1.77 8.67 2.96
CA TYR A 21 1.79 8.66 4.41
C TYR A 21 3.18 9.03 4.91
N ASP A 22 3.26 9.86 5.95
CA ASP A 22 4.51 10.01 6.67
C ASP A 22 4.84 8.72 7.47
N ALA A 23 6.12 8.53 7.81
CA ALA A 23 6.59 7.33 8.51
C ALA A 23 5.91 7.09 9.86
N LYS A 24 5.46 8.14 10.56
CA LYS A 24 4.73 7.99 11.83
C LYS A 24 3.35 7.37 11.55
N LYS A 25 2.66 7.88 10.53
CA LYS A 25 1.34 7.38 10.14
C LYS A 25 1.38 5.94 9.64
N VAL A 26 2.42 5.58 8.87
CA VAL A 26 2.63 4.19 8.44
C VAL A 26 2.75 3.26 9.64
N VAL A 27 3.57 3.61 10.64
CA VAL A 27 3.74 2.80 11.85
C VAL A 27 2.44 2.63 12.62
N GLU A 28 1.68 3.70 12.82
CA GLU A 28 0.38 3.64 13.49
C GLU A 28 -0.58 2.68 12.78
N LEU A 29 -0.65 2.73 11.44
CA LEU A 29 -1.51 1.85 10.65
C LEU A 29 -1.04 0.40 10.70
N LEU A 30 0.27 0.15 10.62
CA LEU A 30 0.84 -1.19 10.77
C LEU A 30 0.51 -1.80 12.15
N GLN A 31 0.58 -1.00 13.21
CA GLN A 31 0.23 -1.43 14.57
C GLN A 31 -1.26 -1.80 14.68
N LEU A 32 -2.15 -1.03 14.07
CA LEU A 32 -3.57 -1.36 13.99
C LEU A 32 -3.83 -2.66 13.21
N MET A 33 -2.97 -2.99 12.25
CA MET A 33 -3.01 -4.27 11.51
C MET A 33 -2.36 -5.44 12.27
N GLY A 34 -1.93 -5.23 13.53
CA GLY A 34 -1.29 -6.24 14.37
C GLY A 34 0.22 -6.36 14.19
N ASN A 35 0.85 -5.48 13.41
CA ASN A 35 2.30 -5.42 13.29
C ASN A 35 2.88 -4.39 14.25
N MET A 36 3.49 -4.88 15.34
CA MET A 36 4.05 -4.06 16.42
C MET A 36 5.42 -3.45 16.10
N MET A 37 5.72 -3.17 14.84
CA MET A 37 6.97 -2.51 14.45
C MET A 37 7.08 -1.12 15.06
N ALA A 38 8.27 -0.75 15.54
CA ALA A 38 8.56 0.60 16.01
C ALA A 38 8.98 1.51 14.86
N ARG A 39 8.78 2.83 15.00
CA ARG A 39 9.19 3.81 13.99
C ARG A 39 10.69 3.75 13.65
N SER A 40 11.54 3.55 14.65
CA SER A 40 12.99 3.38 14.43
C SER A 40 13.33 2.16 13.57
N THR A 41 12.53 1.08 13.68
CA THR A 41 12.68 -0.10 12.82
C THR A 41 12.32 0.23 11.39
N LEU A 42 11.20 0.93 11.16
CA LEU A 42 10.82 1.37 9.82
C LEU A 42 11.89 2.29 9.21
N THR A 43 12.38 3.29 9.95
CA THR A 43 13.45 4.17 9.48
C THR A 43 14.75 3.43 9.15
N ASN A 44 15.11 2.39 9.91
CA ASN A 44 16.29 1.58 9.59
C ASN A 44 16.08 0.74 8.33
N ILE A 45 14.86 0.23 8.09
CA ILE A 45 14.52 -0.49 6.85
C ILE A 45 14.59 0.44 5.65
N GLU A 46 13.96 1.61 5.73
CA GLU A 46 13.99 2.64 4.66
C GLU A 46 15.41 3.12 4.36
N ALA A 47 16.28 3.16 5.38
CA ALA A 47 17.70 3.50 5.21
C ALA A 47 18.58 2.32 4.76
N GLY A 48 18.00 1.14 4.47
CA GLY A 48 18.74 -0.07 4.08
C GLY A 48 19.62 -0.68 5.18
N LYS A 49 19.44 -0.27 6.45
CA LYS A 49 20.22 -0.72 7.61
C LYS A 49 19.65 -1.98 8.25
N SER A 50 18.46 -2.42 7.86
CA SER A 50 17.78 -3.58 8.42
C SER A 50 16.83 -4.20 7.42
N ASN A 51 16.66 -5.52 7.48
CA ASN A 51 15.69 -6.23 6.66
C ASN A 51 14.28 -6.14 7.25
N ILE A 52 13.27 -6.16 6.39
CA ILE A 52 11.87 -6.28 6.80
C ILE A 52 11.48 -7.75 6.98
N LYS A 53 10.63 -8.03 7.99
CA LYS A 53 10.00 -9.35 8.14
C LYS A 53 8.90 -9.55 7.09
N ALA A 54 8.67 -10.79 6.65
CA ALA A 54 7.63 -11.11 5.67
C ALA A 54 6.22 -10.62 6.07
N SER A 55 5.86 -10.71 7.35
CA SER A 55 4.60 -10.18 7.86
C SER A 55 4.49 -8.65 7.75
N GLY A 56 5.61 -7.94 7.91
CA GLY A 56 5.67 -6.49 7.69
C GLY A 56 5.55 -6.12 6.23
N LEU A 57 6.22 -6.85 5.34
CA LEU A 57 6.08 -6.63 3.91
C LEU A 57 4.63 -6.88 3.45
N LYS A 58 3.98 -7.93 3.95
CA LYS A 58 2.56 -8.18 3.66
C LYS A 58 1.64 -7.06 4.16
N ALA A 59 1.88 -6.54 5.36
CA ALA A 59 1.09 -5.44 5.91
C ALA A 59 1.27 -4.15 5.10
N LEU A 60 2.50 -3.81 4.70
CA LEU A 60 2.77 -2.67 3.81
C LEU A 60 2.09 -2.84 2.44
N GLN A 61 2.14 -4.05 1.88
CA GLN A 61 1.49 -4.38 0.61
C GLN A 61 -0.03 -4.13 0.67
N VAL A 62 -0.69 -4.55 1.75
CA VAL A 62 -2.11 -4.29 1.98
C VAL A 62 -2.38 -2.79 2.24
N LEU A 63 -1.51 -2.12 3.01
CA LEU A 63 -1.68 -0.71 3.36
C LEU A 63 -1.62 0.21 2.14
N PHE A 64 -0.62 0.01 1.28
CA PHE A 64 -0.40 0.81 0.08
C PHE A 64 -1.20 0.32 -1.12
N GLY A 65 -1.71 -0.91 -1.10
CA GLY A 65 -2.48 -1.48 -2.20
C GLY A 65 -1.66 -1.66 -3.47
N VAL A 66 -0.37 -1.99 -3.33
CA VAL A 66 0.58 -2.15 -4.43
C VAL A 66 0.98 -3.61 -4.62
N GLU A 67 1.59 -3.93 -5.76
CA GLU A 67 2.21 -5.22 -5.99
C GLU A 67 3.58 -5.32 -5.28
N TYR A 68 4.03 -6.53 -4.95
CA TYR A 68 5.28 -6.68 -4.19
C TYR A 68 6.51 -6.12 -4.91
N HIS A 69 6.56 -6.21 -6.23
CA HIS A 69 7.70 -5.72 -7.00
C HIS A 69 7.88 -4.20 -6.89
N GLU A 70 6.84 -3.45 -6.49
CA GLU A 70 6.94 -2.01 -6.25
C GLU A 70 7.89 -1.67 -5.09
N PHE A 71 8.08 -2.57 -4.12
CA PHE A 71 9.00 -2.36 -2.99
C PHE A 71 10.48 -2.59 -3.33
N PHE A 72 10.79 -3.11 -4.51
CA PHE A 72 12.14 -3.54 -4.91
C PHE A 72 12.63 -2.84 -6.18
N LYS A 73 12.00 -1.73 -6.57
CA LYS A 73 12.47 -0.89 -7.66
C LYS A 73 13.65 -0.04 -7.19
N ASP A 74 14.61 0.18 -8.10
CA ASP A 74 15.76 1.06 -7.90
C ASP A 74 15.36 2.55 -7.88
#